data_AF-A0A9P6T4Q7-F1
#
_entry.id   AF-A0A9P6T4Q7-F1
#
_cell.length_a   1.000
_cell.length_b   1.000
_cell.length_c   1.000
_cell.angle_alpha   90.00
_cell.angle_beta   90.00
_cell.angle_gamma   90.00
#
_symmetry.space_group_name_H-M   'P 1'
#
loop_
_entity.id
_entity.type
_entity.pdbx_description
1 polymer ?
#
loop_
_entity_poly.entity_id
_entity_poly.type
_entity_poly.pdbx_seq_one_letter_code
_entity_poly.pdbx_strand_id
1 'polypeptide(L)'
;MVPISAQFKCNIDTVNKYIDKRILIPIRDLTAYLRLIVIRSFDVKPGAEADSLTRGIGGCSILSGASKLRDKIEIRPGIVTKDNEGKIK
;
A
#
# COMPACT_ATOMS: atom_id res chain seq x y z
N MET A 1 -15.47 21.13 -12.19
CA MET A 1 -14.41 20.77 -13.15
C MET A 1 -13.38 21.89 -13.15
N VAL A 2 -12.08 21.57 -13.09
CA VAL A 2 -10.98 22.56 -13.07
C VAL A 2 -10.10 22.35 -14.30
N PRO A 3 -9.93 23.34 -15.20
CA PRO A 3 -9.04 23.19 -16.35
C PRO A 3 -7.57 23.27 -15.89
N ILE A 4 -6.73 22.35 -16.39
CA ILE A 4 -5.30 22.28 -16.04
C ILE A 4 -4.43 22.07 -17.29
N SER A 5 -3.16 22.44 -17.20
CA SER A 5 -2.15 22.02 -18.17
C SER A 5 -0.95 21.43 -17.43
N ALA A 6 -0.71 20.12 -17.62
CA ALA A 6 0.40 19.43 -16.99
C ALA A 6 1.77 19.84 -17.59
N GLN A 7 1.82 20.11 -18.89
CA GLN A 7 3.05 20.50 -19.60
C GLN A 7 3.58 21.85 -19.12
N PHE A 8 2.68 22.83 -19.02
CA PHE A 8 3.02 24.19 -18.57
C PHE A 8 2.84 24.37 -17.05
N LYS A 9 2.46 23.31 -16.33
CA LYS A 9 2.21 23.31 -14.88
C LYS A 9 1.19 24.37 -14.43
N CYS A 10 0.20 24.68 -15.26
CA CYS A 10 -0.83 25.68 -14.96
C CYS A 10 -1.91 25.11 -14.03
N ASN A 11 -2.40 25.96 -13.12
CA ASN A 11 -3.55 25.72 -12.23
C ASN A 11 -3.38 24.55 -11.24
N ILE A 12 -2.15 24.10 -10.97
CA ILE A 12 -1.86 23.04 -9.97
C ILE A 12 -2.28 23.50 -8.56
N ASP A 13 -2.00 24.75 -8.22
CA ASP A 13 -2.41 25.39 -6.96
C ASP A 13 -3.93 25.43 -6.80
N THR A 14 -4.65 25.68 -7.89
CA THR A 14 -6.12 25.69 -7.91
C THR A 14 -6.64 24.28 -7.61
N VAL A 15 -6.10 23.23 -8.25
CA VAL A 15 -6.48 21.84 -7.94
C VAL A 15 -6.24 21.50 -6.48
N ASN A 16 -5.09 21.86 -5.92
CA ASN A 16 -4.78 21.61 -4.50
C ASN A 16 -5.79 22.30 -3.57
N LYS A 17 -6.14 23.56 -3.84
CA LYS A 17 -7.19 24.29 -3.11
C LYS A 17 -8.55 23.59 -3.19
N TYR A 18 -8.90 23.06 -4.35
CA TYR A 18 -10.17 22.34 -4.53
C TYR A 18 -10.17 21.00 -3.79
N ILE A 19 -9.07 20.24 -3.81
CA ILE A 19 -8.93 18.99 -3.07
C ILE A 19 -9.12 19.24 -1.57
N ASP A 20 -8.39 20.21 -1.01
CA ASP A 20 -8.46 20.56 0.41
C ASP A 20 -9.87 21.01 0.85
N LYS A 21 -10.54 21.83 0.03
CA LYS A 21 -11.87 22.37 0.37
C LYS A 21 -13.03 21.42 0.10
N ARG A 22 -12.89 20.45 -0.80
CA ARG A 22 -14.00 19.57 -1.22
C ARG A 22 -13.88 18.16 -0.66
N ILE A 23 -12.67 17.66 -0.45
CA ILE A 23 -12.45 16.31 0.06
C ILE A 23 -12.23 16.40 1.56
N LEU A 24 -13.27 16.07 2.32
CA LEU A 24 -13.14 15.96 3.77
C LEU A 24 -12.30 14.74 4.13
N ILE A 25 -11.43 14.90 5.12
CA ILE A 25 -10.64 13.79 5.66
C ILE A 25 -11.60 12.86 6.41
N PRO A 26 -11.71 11.58 6.03
CA PRO A 26 -12.56 10.64 6.74
C PRO A 26 -12.03 10.41 8.15
N ILE A 27 -12.94 10.22 9.11
CA ILE A 27 -12.59 9.82 10.47
C ILE A 27 -12.04 8.40 10.40
N ARG A 28 -10.84 8.19 10.97
CA ARG A 28 -10.17 6.89 11.03
C ARG A 28 -10.05 6.44 12.48
N ASP A 29 -10.44 5.21 12.74
CA ASP A 29 -10.19 4.56 14.02
C ASP A 29 -8.80 3.87 13.98
N LEU A 30 -7.89 4.39 14.80
CA LEU A 30 -6.52 3.87 14.94
C LEU A 30 -6.43 2.71 15.94
N THR A 31 -7.47 2.49 16.75
CA THR A 31 -7.56 1.40 17.73
C THR A 31 -8.19 0.14 17.15
N ALA A 32 -8.89 0.27 16.03
CA ALA A 32 -9.44 -0.85 15.28
C ALA A 32 -8.35 -1.86 14.88
N TYR A 33 -8.78 -3.09 14.64
CA TYR A 33 -7.91 -4.14 14.12
C TYR A 33 -7.28 -3.71 12.79
N LEU A 34 -5.96 -3.92 12.68
CA LEU A 34 -5.17 -3.55 11.51
C LEU A 34 -5.60 -4.37 10.29
N ARG A 35 -6.08 -3.70 9.24
CA ARG A 35 -6.35 -4.31 7.95
C ARG A 35 -5.51 -3.67 6.87
N LEU A 36 -4.69 -4.49 6.22
CA LEU A 36 -3.77 -4.08 5.17
C LEU A 36 -4.15 -4.76 3.86
N ILE A 37 -4.14 -4.00 2.78
CA ILE A 37 -4.29 -4.54 1.42
C ILE A 37 -2.95 -4.35 0.70
N VAL A 38 -2.30 -5.45 0.37
CA VAL A 38 -1.08 -5.45 -0.44
C VAL A 38 -1.48 -5.30 -1.91
N ILE A 39 -0.97 -4.27 -2.58
CA ILE A 39 -1.28 -3.97 -3.99
C ILE A 39 -0.06 -4.10 -4.91
N ARG A 40 1.15 -4.01 -4.35
CA ARG A 40 2.42 -4.15 -5.07
C ARG A 40 3.45 -4.83 -4.20
N SER A 41 4.35 -5.59 -4.81
CA SER A 41 5.52 -6.19 -4.16
C SER A 41 6.79 -5.68 -4.82
N PHE A 42 7.85 -5.55 -4.04
CA PHE A 42 9.16 -5.11 -4.49
C PHE A 42 10.22 -6.05 -3.94
N ASP A 43 11.18 -6.39 -4.79
CA ASP A 43 12.39 -7.09 -4.37
C ASP A 43 13.52 -6.08 -4.18
N VAL A 44 14.35 -6.29 -3.16
CA VAL A 44 15.43 -5.38 -2.79
C VAL A 44 16.76 -5.95 -3.24
N LYS A 45 17.20 -5.43 -4.40
CA LYS A 45 18.56 -5.44 -4.99
C LYS A 45 19.12 -6.75 -5.57
N PRO A 46 19.60 -6.68 -6.83
CA PRO A 46 20.74 -7.48 -7.28
C PRO A 46 22.06 -6.89 -6.74
N GLY A 47 22.96 -7.74 -6.25
CA GLY A 47 24.33 -7.38 -5.83
C GLY A 47 24.59 -7.30 -4.32
N ALA A 48 23.63 -7.73 -3.48
CA ALA A 48 23.86 -7.89 -2.04
C ALA A 48 24.49 -9.28 -1.74
N GLU A 49 25.43 -9.34 -0.80
CA GLU A 49 25.90 -10.63 -0.27
C GLU A 49 24.74 -11.36 0.42
N ALA A 50 24.73 -12.70 0.38
CA ALA A 50 23.63 -13.53 0.90
C ALA A 50 23.23 -13.17 2.34
N ASP A 51 24.20 -12.79 3.17
CA ASP A 51 24.01 -12.43 4.58
C ASP A 51 23.37 -11.03 4.77
N SER A 52 23.40 -10.20 3.73
CA SER A 52 22.84 -8.83 3.73
C SER A 52 21.51 -8.72 2.99
N LEU A 53 20.96 -9.84 2.50
CA LEU A 53 19.73 -9.86 1.72
C LEU A 53 18.56 -9.33 2.56
N THR A 54 18.10 -8.14 2.19
CA THR A 54 16.90 -7.54 2.80
C THR A 54 15.67 -8.25 2.24
N ARG A 55 14.77 -8.69 3.12
CA ARG A 55 13.54 -9.41 2.74
C ARG A 55 12.68 -8.58 1.78
N GLY A 56 11.83 -9.26 1.00
CA GLY A 56 10.89 -8.62 0.09
C GLY A 56 10.01 -7.57 0.76
N ILE A 57 9.72 -6.49 0.04
CA ILE A 57 8.92 -5.35 0.50
C ILE A 57 7.52 -5.42 -0.09
N GLY A 58 6.49 -5.35 0.75
CA GLY A 58 5.10 -5.19 0.33
C GLY A 58 4.67 -3.73 0.36
N GLY A 59 4.29 -3.18 -0.79
CA GLY A 59 3.55 -1.91 -0.87
C GLY A 59 2.08 -2.15 -0.52
N CYS A 60 1.65 -1.64 0.62
CA CYS A 60 0.29 -1.82 1.14
C CYS A 60 -0.45 -0.50 1.39
N SER A 61 -1.78 -0.59 1.41
CA SER A 61 -2.68 0.47 1.88
C SER A 61 -3.33 0.04 3.19
N ILE A 62 -3.38 0.95 4.17
CA ILE A 62 -4.04 0.72 5.46
C ILE A 62 -5.53 1.04 5.31
N LEU A 63 -6.37 0.03 5.51
CA LEU A 63 -7.82 0.20 5.50
C LEU A 63 -8.36 0.63 6.87
N SER A 64 -7.85 0.05 7.95
CA SER A 64 -8.24 0.36 9.34
C SER A 64 -7.11 0.06 10.32
N GLY A 65 -7.15 0.69 11.49
CA GLY A 65 -6.16 0.50 12.56
C GLY A 65 -4.84 1.22 12.28
N ALA A 66 -3.85 0.89 13.10
CA ALA A 66 -2.48 1.39 12.98
C ALA A 66 -1.48 0.26 13.24
N SER A 67 -0.28 0.39 12.69
CA SER A 67 0.83 -0.55 12.92
C SER A 67 2.06 0.19 13.43
N LYS A 68 2.83 -0.45 14.28
CA LYS A 68 4.12 0.01 14.79
C LYS A 68 5.25 -0.78 14.14
N LEU A 69 6.45 -0.18 14.18
CA LEU A 69 7.65 -0.85 13.71
C LEU A 69 7.84 -2.16 14.49
N ARG A 70 8.13 -3.25 13.76
CA ARG A 70 8.31 -4.62 14.28
C ARG A 70 7.03 -5.36 14.69
N ASP A 71 5.85 -4.84 14.39
CA ASP A 71 4.62 -5.62 14.52
C ASP A 71 4.68 -6.85 13.61
N LYS A 72 4.17 -7.99 14.12
CA LYS A 72 4.00 -9.19 13.33
C LYS A 72 2.68 -9.08 12.56
N ILE A 73 2.75 -9.24 11.24
CA ILE A 73 1.59 -9.18 10.35
C ILE A 73 1.41 -10.57 9.70
N GLU A 74 0.17 -11.02 9.65
CA GLU A 74 -0.21 -12.24 8.91
C GLU A 74 -0.62 -11.87 7.48
N ILE A 75 -0.07 -12.56 6.48
CA ILE A 75 -0.45 -12.39 5.08
C ILE A 75 -1.50 -13.42 4.73
N ARG A 76 -2.70 -12.96 4.32
CA ARG A 76 -3.79 -13.80 3.82
C ARG A 76 -4.03 -13.56 2.33
N PRO A 77 -4.37 -14.60 1.54
CA PRO A 77 -4.58 -16.01 1.95
C PRO A 77 -3.28 -16.77 2.27
N GLY A 78 -2.12 -16.16 2.05
CA GLY A 78 -0.83 -16.83 2.16
C GLY A 78 -0.46 -17.53 0.86
N ILE A 79 0.39 -18.54 0.93
CA ILE A 79 0.78 -19.35 -0.23
C ILE A 79 -0.32 -20.37 -0.47
N VAL A 80 -1.01 -20.23 -1.59
CA VAL A 80 -2.05 -21.17 -2.02
C VAL A 80 -1.41 -22.22 -2.92
N THR A 81 -1.39 -23.49 -2.48
CA THR A 81 -0.91 -24.61 -3.29
C THR A 81 -2.09 -25.39 -3.88
N LYS A 82 -1.89 -25.94 -5.07
CA LYS A 82 -2.84 -26.85 -5.71
C LYS A 82 -2.30 -28.26 -5.64
N ASP A 83 -3.16 -29.21 -5.28
CA ASP A 83 -2.82 -30.63 -5.39
C ASP A 83 -2.79 -31.10 -6.85
N ASN A 84 -2.26 -32.31 -7.09
CA ASN A 84 -2.20 -32.94 -8.42
C ASN A 84 -3.58 -33.07 -9.10
N GLU A 85 -4.66 -33.02 -8.32
CA GLU A 85 -6.06 -33.05 -8.79
C GLU A 85 -6.66 -31.65 -9.03
N GLY A 86 -5.86 -30.57 -8.94
CA GLY A 86 -6.28 -29.20 -9.22
C GLY A 86 -7.08 -28.53 -8.10
N LYS A 87 -7.32 -29.20 -6.97
CA LYS A 87 -7.97 -28.63 -5.78
C LYS A 87 -7.02 -27.70 -5.02
N ILE A 88 -7.57 -26.58 -4.56
CA ILE A 88 -6.91 -25.62 -3.68
C ILE A 88 -6.81 -26.25 -2.28
N LYS A 89 -5.60 -26.38 -1.74
CA LYS A 89 -5.37 -26.76 -0.33
C LYS A 89 -5.46 -25.55 0.58
#